data_AF-A0A370AX44-F1
#
_entry.id   AF-A0A370AX44-F1
#
_cell.length_a   1.000
_cell.length_b   1.000
_cell.length_c   1.000
_cell.angle_alpha   90.00
_cell.angle_beta   90.00
_cell.angle_gamma   90.00
#
_symmetry.space_group_name_H-M   'P 1'
#
loop_
_entity.id
_entity.type
_entity.pdbx_description
1 polymer ?
#
loop_
_entity_poly.entity_id
_entity_poly.type
_entity_poly.pdbx_seq_one_letter_code
_entity_poly.pdbx_strand_id
1 'polypeptide(L)'
;MKSYQNIKDESEEFSDRLELLEDRAISWGFRKYKLDKVFIREQGPFMDRFQNFPEGYQEFMATSWLFTRIITDPALLQKFARSAREELFPPQNALLKTWKKSIPFWSIFIIENRLEKDVFRIRDVIKEKSYLCCSGSLEQNHLEILKHSQPVITTLIPLNSEEEGHVASYGMLRFYKGFKAKDLVRLYRFMEGQLGTGSSFSSFVLRHYARFFQIDNYMETPVVMHREHRMERIFSEIHLPGFDPSLLTVPMDTKEDQPFIRLRLKDRSLPLSGEILYNRESEDIFLSSFSRTGYEELRVALSSYPIPEEPDFHLPISLYLALEKDMELDLPDDPWKDVFGEEEADKETSPELESINILMGEAVTAQNRGESFDLYTRGKELGLLSENIDALKKVFDNLPKP
;
A
#
# COMPACT_ATOMS: atom_id res chain seq x y z
N MET A 1 -26.86 25.79 4.70
CA MET A 1 -26.18 24.51 5.00
C MET A 1 -27.14 23.39 4.63
N LYS A 2 -26.71 22.38 3.87
CA LYS A 2 -27.49 21.15 3.74
C LYS A 2 -27.42 20.42 5.08
N SER A 3 -28.55 19.99 5.62
CA SER A 3 -28.57 19.17 6.83
C SER A 3 -28.05 17.78 6.47
N TYR A 4 -26.98 17.31 7.13
CA TYR A 4 -26.49 15.94 7.01
C TYR A 4 -27.06 15.03 8.12
N GLN A 5 -28.17 15.42 8.74
CA GLN A 5 -28.82 14.63 9.80
C GLN A 5 -29.27 13.26 9.28
N ASN A 6 -29.82 13.19 8.06
CA ASN A 6 -30.34 11.94 7.50
C ASN A 6 -29.27 10.83 7.45
N ILE A 7 -28.06 11.11 6.95
CA ILE A 7 -27.00 10.08 6.87
C ILE A 7 -26.48 9.69 8.26
N LYS A 8 -26.51 10.60 9.23
CA LYS A 8 -26.16 10.29 10.62
C LYS A 8 -27.18 9.36 11.25
N ASP A 9 -28.47 9.68 11.09
CA ASP A 9 -29.57 8.83 11.57
C ASP A 9 -29.51 7.44 10.91
N GLU A 10 -29.26 7.38 9.60
CA GLU A 10 -29.05 6.13 8.86
C GLU A 10 -27.86 5.33 9.40
N SER A 11 -26.75 6.01 9.74
CA SER A 11 -25.54 5.37 10.26
C SER A 11 -25.70 4.86 11.69
N GLU A 12 -26.38 5.61 12.56
CA GLU A 12 -26.69 5.18 13.94
C GLU A 12 -27.61 3.97 13.91
N GLU A 13 -28.72 4.05 13.16
CA GLU A 13 -29.66 2.94 13.00
C GLU A 13 -28.97 1.71 12.37
N PHE A 14 -28.04 1.94 11.46
CA PHE A 14 -27.21 0.89 10.88
C PHE A 14 -26.30 0.21 11.91
N SER A 15 -25.60 0.99 12.74
CA SER A 15 -24.67 0.47 13.75
C SER A 15 -25.35 -0.51 14.70
N ASP A 16 -26.51 -0.11 15.24
CA ASP A 16 -27.31 -0.96 16.14
C ASP A 16 -27.74 -2.28 15.49
N ARG A 17 -28.03 -2.25 14.19
CA ARG A 17 -28.43 -3.44 13.42
C ARG A 17 -27.26 -4.34 13.07
N LEU A 18 -26.09 -3.75 12.81
CA LEU A 18 -24.89 -4.45 12.37
C LEU A 18 -24.33 -5.34 13.49
N GLU A 19 -24.23 -4.82 14.71
CA GLU A 19 -23.68 -5.54 15.87
C GLU A 19 -24.40 -6.89 16.07
N LEU A 20 -25.73 -6.89 16.00
CA LEU A 20 -26.54 -8.11 16.13
C LEU A 20 -26.44 -9.07 14.93
N LEU A 21 -26.04 -8.58 13.77
CA LEU A 21 -25.90 -9.37 12.54
C LEU A 21 -24.51 -10.02 12.43
N GLU A 22 -23.48 -9.34 12.92
CA GLU A 22 -22.09 -9.78 12.83
C GLU A 22 -21.86 -11.14 13.49
N ASP A 23 -22.19 -11.25 14.79
CA ASP A 23 -22.06 -12.50 15.55
C ASP A 23 -22.81 -13.65 14.91
N ARG A 24 -24.01 -13.38 14.38
CA ARG A 24 -24.84 -14.38 13.71
C ARG A 24 -24.24 -14.81 12.39
N ALA A 25 -23.74 -13.87 11.60
CA ALA A 25 -23.09 -14.16 10.33
C ALA A 25 -21.82 -15.00 10.55
N ILE A 26 -20.94 -14.58 11.46
CA ILE A 26 -19.71 -15.32 11.80
C ILE A 26 -20.05 -16.73 12.30
N SER A 27 -20.97 -16.85 13.27
CA SER A 27 -21.41 -18.14 13.82
C SER A 27 -22.04 -19.05 12.76
N TRP A 28 -22.76 -18.47 11.79
CA TRP A 28 -23.29 -19.21 10.65
C TRP A 28 -22.17 -19.70 9.72
N GLY A 29 -21.21 -18.83 9.40
CA GLY A 29 -20.05 -19.14 8.57
C GLY A 29 -19.22 -20.29 9.12
N PHE A 30 -18.95 -20.30 10.42
CA PHE A 30 -18.29 -21.40 11.13
C PHE A 30 -19.08 -22.71 11.05
N ARG A 31 -20.38 -22.67 11.34
CA ARG A 31 -21.17 -23.90 11.40
C ARG A 31 -21.39 -24.52 10.02
N LYS A 32 -21.75 -23.70 9.02
CA LYS A 32 -22.18 -24.18 7.69
C LYS A 32 -21.06 -24.32 6.68
N TYR A 33 -20.08 -23.41 6.68
CA TYR A 33 -19.03 -23.35 5.66
C TYR A 33 -17.63 -23.62 6.19
N LYS A 34 -17.49 -23.80 7.51
CA LYS A 34 -16.18 -24.02 8.17
C LYS A 34 -15.18 -22.92 7.81
N LEU A 35 -15.65 -21.66 7.76
CA LEU A 35 -14.83 -20.53 7.33
C LEU A 35 -13.61 -20.31 8.23
N ASP A 36 -13.65 -20.73 9.50
CA ASP A 36 -12.50 -20.81 10.40
C ASP A 36 -11.38 -21.68 9.82
N LYS A 37 -11.72 -22.87 9.34
CA LYS A 37 -10.76 -23.79 8.73
C LYS A 37 -10.24 -23.27 7.40
N VAL A 38 -11.10 -22.58 6.63
CA VAL A 38 -10.70 -21.93 5.38
C VAL A 38 -9.71 -20.82 5.67
N PHE A 39 -9.98 -19.96 6.67
CA PHE A 39 -9.08 -18.90 7.10
C PHE A 39 -7.73 -19.47 7.55
N ILE A 40 -7.71 -20.46 8.44
CA ILE A 40 -6.46 -21.09 8.91
C ILE A 40 -5.66 -21.66 7.74
N ARG A 41 -6.32 -22.33 6.79
CA ARG A 41 -5.64 -22.93 5.64
C ARG A 41 -5.10 -21.89 4.65
N GLU A 42 -5.87 -20.86 4.33
CA GLU A 42 -5.57 -19.92 3.23
C GLU A 42 -4.82 -18.68 3.71
N GLN A 43 -5.09 -18.22 4.92
CA GLN A 43 -4.54 -17.01 5.51
C GLN A 43 -3.51 -17.31 6.61
N GLY A 44 -3.66 -18.44 7.31
CA GLY A 44 -2.79 -18.86 8.41
C GLY A 44 -1.28 -18.81 8.11
N PRO A 45 -0.79 -19.27 6.95
CA PRO A 45 0.64 -19.20 6.61
C PRO A 45 1.23 -17.79 6.62
N PHE A 46 0.40 -16.75 6.52
CA PHE A 46 0.82 -15.36 6.52
C PHE A 46 0.63 -14.67 7.88
N MET A 47 -0.06 -15.31 8.83
CA MET A 47 -0.43 -14.69 10.11
C MET A 47 0.79 -14.44 11.02
N ASP A 48 1.84 -15.24 10.90
CA ASP A 48 3.07 -15.07 11.68
C ASP A 48 3.77 -13.73 11.40
N ARG A 49 3.53 -13.14 10.22
CA ARG A 49 4.05 -11.82 9.85
C ARG A 49 3.40 -10.66 10.64
N PHE A 50 2.40 -10.95 11.47
CA PHE A 50 1.71 -9.97 12.33
C PHE A 50 1.98 -10.19 13.82
N GLN A 51 2.94 -11.03 14.22
CA GLN A 51 3.20 -11.32 15.64
C GLN A 51 3.66 -10.10 16.44
N ASN A 52 4.22 -9.08 15.78
CA ASN A 52 4.70 -7.84 16.42
C ASN A 52 3.61 -6.76 16.55
N PHE A 53 2.37 -7.04 16.11
CA PHE A 53 1.25 -6.11 16.24
C PHE A 53 0.65 -6.16 17.65
N PRO A 54 -0.16 -5.14 18.03
CA PRO A 54 -0.86 -5.15 19.31
C PRO A 54 -1.67 -6.42 19.54
N GLU A 55 -1.80 -6.80 20.82
CA GLU A 55 -2.64 -7.92 21.24
C GLU A 55 -4.07 -7.77 20.67
N GLY A 56 -4.64 -8.86 20.15
CA GLY A 56 -5.96 -8.85 19.53
C GLY A 56 -5.97 -8.52 18.03
N TYR A 57 -4.85 -8.07 17.44
CA TYR A 57 -4.81 -7.69 16.02
C TYR A 57 -5.11 -8.88 15.08
N GLN A 58 -4.54 -10.05 15.37
CA GLN A 58 -4.74 -11.25 14.55
C GLN A 58 -6.18 -11.76 14.65
N GLU A 59 -6.75 -11.74 15.86
CA GLU A 59 -8.15 -12.07 16.11
C GLU A 59 -9.07 -11.12 15.36
N PHE A 60 -8.80 -9.81 15.42
CA PHE A 60 -9.54 -8.79 14.70
C PHE A 60 -9.46 -8.97 13.17
N MET A 61 -8.27 -9.32 12.65
CA MET A 61 -8.08 -9.65 11.24
C MET A 61 -8.93 -10.86 10.83
N ALA A 62 -8.96 -11.90 11.66
CA ALA A 62 -9.75 -13.10 11.41
C ALA A 62 -11.26 -12.80 11.43
N THR A 63 -11.77 -12.10 12.45
CA THR A 63 -13.20 -11.75 12.54
C THR A 63 -13.62 -10.84 11.39
N SER A 64 -12.81 -9.81 11.09
CA SER A 64 -13.03 -8.92 9.94
C SER A 64 -13.08 -9.70 8.63
N TRP A 65 -12.14 -10.63 8.40
CA TRP A 65 -12.15 -11.46 7.19
C TRP A 65 -13.41 -12.31 7.11
N LEU A 66 -13.79 -12.99 8.20
CA LEU A 66 -14.95 -13.87 8.24
C LEU A 66 -16.24 -13.14 7.92
N PHE A 67 -16.45 -11.99 8.57
CA PHE A 67 -17.65 -11.21 8.36
C PHE A 67 -17.68 -10.60 6.96
N THR A 68 -16.60 -9.91 6.55
CA THR A 68 -16.52 -9.30 5.22
C THR A 68 -16.64 -10.34 4.11
N ARG A 69 -16.09 -11.55 4.28
CA ARG A 69 -16.25 -12.67 3.33
C ARG A 69 -17.71 -13.03 3.12
N ILE A 70 -18.54 -12.99 4.16
CA ILE A 70 -19.96 -13.31 4.06
C ILE A 70 -20.73 -12.19 3.37
N ILE A 71 -20.46 -10.93 3.72
CA ILE A 71 -21.27 -9.80 3.25
C ILE A 71 -20.84 -9.24 1.89
N THR A 72 -19.60 -9.44 1.48
CA THR A 72 -19.07 -8.95 0.19
C THR A 72 -19.14 -10.00 -0.93
N ASP A 73 -19.32 -11.29 -0.60
CA ASP A 73 -19.59 -12.36 -1.58
C ASP A 73 -21.10 -12.47 -1.82
N PRO A 74 -21.61 -12.18 -3.03
CA PRO A 74 -23.04 -12.20 -3.33
C PRO A 74 -23.71 -13.55 -3.03
N ALA A 75 -23.01 -14.66 -3.29
CA ALA A 75 -23.52 -16.00 -3.10
C ALA A 75 -23.59 -16.37 -1.62
N LEU A 76 -22.57 -16.03 -0.83
CA LEU A 76 -22.59 -16.25 0.63
C LEU A 76 -23.62 -15.36 1.31
N LEU A 77 -23.69 -14.07 0.95
CA LEU A 77 -24.70 -13.14 1.47
C LEU A 77 -26.11 -13.66 1.22
N GLN A 78 -26.38 -14.16 0.01
CA GLN A 78 -27.69 -14.71 -0.32
C GLN A 78 -28.01 -15.96 0.51
N LYS A 79 -27.05 -16.86 0.69
CA LYS A 79 -27.23 -18.09 1.49
C LYS A 79 -27.42 -17.77 2.97
N PHE A 80 -26.65 -16.83 3.52
CA PHE A 80 -26.81 -16.35 4.88
C PHE A 80 -28.19 -15.75 5.10
N ALA A 81 -28.58 -14.81 4.23
CA ALA A 81 -29.88 -14.15 4.34
C ALA A 81 -31.07 -15.10 4.15
N ARG A 82 -30.88 -16.25 3.47
CA ARG A 82 -31.90 -17.30 3.40
C ARG A 82 -31.99 -18.10 4.69
N SER A 83 -30.86 -18.49 5.29
CA SER A 83 -30.90 -19.28 6.54
C SER A 83 -31.31 -18.45 7.74
N ALA A 84 -30.95 -17.18 7.77
CA ALA A 84 -31.23 -16.29 8.89
C ALA A 84 -32.63 -15.64 8.81
N ARG A 85 -33.40 -15.90 7.73
CA ARG A 85 -34.66 -15.19 7.43
C ARG A 85 -35.67 -15.25 8.58
N GLU A 86 -35.81 -16.42 9.19
CA GLU A 86 -36.81 -16.68 10.25
C GLU A 86 -36.29 -16.30 11.64
N GLU A 87 -34.98 -16.18 11.81
CA GLU A 87 -34.34 -15.88 13.10
C GLU A 87 -34.08 -14.39 13.30
N LEU A 88 -34.04 -13.60 12.22
CA LEU A 88 -33.72 -12.17 12.25
C LEU A 88 -34.96 -11.29 12.43
N PHE A 89 -34.83 -10.26 13.25
CA PHE A 89 -35.84 -9.23 13.43
C PHE A 89 -36.05 -8.42 12.13
N PRO A 90 -37.23 -7.79 11.93
CA PRO A 90 -37.52 -7.01 10.73
C PRO A 90 -36.43 -5.98 10.33
N PRO A 91 -35.79 -5.24 11.26
CA PRO A 91 -34.74 -4.27 10.92
C PRO A 91 -33.49 -4.92 10.31
N GLN A 92 -33.08 -6.08 10.82
CA GLN A 92 -31.93 -6.84 10.30
C GLN A 92 -32.22 -7.43 8.92
N ASN A 93 -33.45 -7.94 8.74
CA ASN A 93 -33.93 -8.42 7.45
C ASN A 93 -34.00 -7.29 6.41
N ALA A 94 -34.31 -6.05 6.81
CA ALA A 94 -34.26 -4.89 5.93
C ALA A 94 -32.82 -4.59 5.48
N LEU A 95 -31.86 -4.60 6.41
CA LEU A 95 -30.44 -4.37 6.08
C LEU A 95 -29.90 -5.43 5.08
N LEU A 96 -30.21 -6.71 5.29
CA LEU A 96 -29.84 -7.76 4.33
C LEU A 96 -30.50 -7.61 2.96
N LYS A 97 -31.69 -6.98 2.87
CA LYS A 97 -32.30 -6.65 1.58
C LYS A 97 -31.55 -5.50 0.90
N THR A 98 -31.13 -4.48 1.65
CA THR A 98 -30.30 -3.38 1.16
C THR A 98 -28.99 -3.92 0.58
N TRP A 99 -28.28 -4.79 1.32
CA TRP A 99 -27.02 -5.37 0.85
C TRP A 99 -27.16 -6.29 -0.36
N LYS A 100 -28.32 -6.91 -0.58
CA LYS A 100 -28.58 -7.65 -1.82
C LYS A 100 -28.71 -6.76 -3.05
N LYS A 101 -29.10 -5.49 -2.88
CA LYS A 101 -29.17 -4.50 -3.96
C LYS A 101 -27.83 -3.79 -4.16
N SER A 102 -27.17 -3.44 -3.06
CA SER A 102 -25.88 -2.77 -3.05
C SER A 102 -24.93 -3.52 -2.11
N ILE A 103 -24.11 -4.37 -2.70
CA ILE A 103 -23.24 -5.29 -1.94
C ILE A 103 -22.11 -4.47 -1.28
N PRO A 104 -21.84 -4.66 0.02
CA PRO A 104 -20.63 -4.15 0.67
C PRO A 104 -19.35 -4.49 -0.11
N PHE A 105 -18.36 -3.61 -0.06
CA PHE A 105 -17.15 -3.79 -0.88
C PHE A 105 -15.93 -3.20 -0.19
N TRP A 106 -14.77 -3.83 -0.40
CA TRP A 106 -13.48 -3.24 -0.10
C TRP A 106 -13.21 -2.08 -1.04
N SER A 107 -12.69 -0.98 -0.49
CA SER A 107 -12.36 0.23 -1.22
C SER A 107 -10.97 0.71 -0.83
N ILE A 108 -10.24 1.21 -1.82
CA ILE A 108 -9.17 2.18 -1.62
C ILE A 108 -9.81 3.53 -1.90
N PHE A 109 -9.79 4.47 -0.97
CA PHE A 109 -10.36 5.80 -1.19
C PHE A 109 -9.49 6.91 -0.62
N ILE A 110 -9.76 8.12 -1.07
CA ILE A 110 -9.26 9.35 -0.44
C ILE A 110 -10.42 10.14 0.15
N ILE A 111 -10.17 10.88 1.22
CA ILE A 111 -11.13 11.86 1.74
C ILE A 111 -10.98 13.14 0.91
N GLU A 112 -12.04 13.55 0.22
CA GLU A 112 -12.06 14.80 -0.56
C GLU A 112 -12.28 16.01 0.36
N ASN A 113 -13.21 15.86 1.32
CA ASN A 113 -13.57 16.92 2.25
C ASN A 113 -14.37 16.37 3.43
N ARG A 114 -14.15 16.97 4.61
CA ARG A 114 -15.04 16.82 5.77
C ARG A 114 -16.19 17.80 5.65
N LEU A 115 -17.42 17.29 5.66
CA LEU A 115 -18.63 18.09 5.45
C LEU A 115 -19.24 18.51 6.80
N GLU A 116 -19.27 17.58 7.75
CA GLU A 116 -19.65 17.77 9.15
C GLU A 116 -18.86 16.79 10.04
N LYS A 117 -19.03 16.88 11.37
CA LYS A 117 -18.54 15.84 12.29
C LYS A 117 -19.04 14.47 11.84
N ASP A 118 -18.11 13.52 11.71
CA ASP A 118 -18.32 12.13 11.30
C ASP A 118 -18.77 11.93 9.84
N VAL A 119 -19.00 13.01 9.07
CA VAL A 119 -19.52 12.94 7.69
C VAL A 119 -18.50 13.48 6.70
N PHE A 120 -18.08 12.60 5.80
CA PHE A 120 -17.03 12.82 4.83
C PHE A 120 -17.54 12.62 3.42
N ARG A 121 -17.02 13.41 2.48
CA ARG A 121 -17.04 13.03 1.06
C ARG A 121 -15.76 12.27 0.77
N ILE A 122 -15.90 11.05 0.25
CA ILE A 122 -14.78 10.19 -0.12
C ILE A 122 -14.88 9.85 -1.61
N ARG A 123 -13.75 9.52 -2.23
CA ARG A 123 -13.70 9.02 -3.61
C ARG A 123 -12.98 7.68 -3.66
N ASP A 124 -13.70 6.64 -4.06
CA ASP A 124 -13.11 5.34 -4.39
C ASP A 124 -12.20 5.53 -5.61
N VAL A 125 -10.92 5.23 -5.46
CA VAL A 125 -9.93 5.49 -6.51
C VAL A 125 -9.89 4.40 -7.59
N ILE A 126 -10.49 3.24 -7.34
CA ILE A 126 -10.58 2.16 -8.32
C ILE A 126 -11.84 2.35 -9.18
N LYS A 127 -12.97 2.66 -8.55
CA LYS A 127 -14.27 2.88 -9.23
C LYS A 127 -14.46 4.30 -9.74
N GLU A 128 -13.61 5.23 -9.31
CA GLU A 128 -13.74 6.67 -9.56
C GLU A 128 -15.10 7.26 -9.16
N LYS A 129 -15.77 6.65 -8.16
CA LYS A 129 -17.08 7.07 -7.66
C LYS A 129 -16.92 7.77 -6.31
N SER A 130 -17.57 8.92 -6.15
CA SER A 130 -17.68 9.60 -4.86
C SER A 130 -18.83 9.05 -4.03
N TYR A 131 -18.62 9.00 -2.71
CA TYR A 131 -19.58 8.57 -1.71
C TYR A 131 -19.65 9.58 -0.58
N LEU A 132 -20.80 9.65 0.10
CA LEU A 132 -20.92 10.25 1.41
C LEU A 132 -20.70 9.15 2.45
N CYS A 133 -19.64 9.27 3.23
CA CYS A 133 -19.25 8.30 4.25
C CYS A 133 -19.53 8.87 5.64
N CYS A 134 -20.31 8.13 6.44
CA CYS A 134 -20.46 8.38 7.86
C CYS A 134 -19.54 7.43 8.65
N SER A 135 -18.57 7.96 9.39
CA SER A 135 -17.60 7.18 10.15
C SER A 135 -16.99 7.97 11.30
N GLY A 136 -17.33 7.59 12.53
CA GLY A 136 -16.69 8.14 13.73
C GLY A 136 -15.21 7.77 13.84
N SER A 137 -14.79 6.64 13.25
CA SER A 137 -13.38 6.23 13.23
C SER A 137 -12.53 7.11 12.31
N LEU A 138 -13.11 7.61 11.20
CA LEU A 138 -12.42 8.60 10.36
C LEU A 138 -12.27 9.94 11.09
N GLU A 139 -13.26 10.35 11.89
CA GLU A 139 -13.22 11.62 12.64
C GLU A 139 -12.01 11.73 13.57
N GLN A 140 -11.52 10.62 14.14
CA GLN A 140 -10.33 10.66 15.00
C GLN A 140 -9.04 10.99 14.24
N ASN A 141 -8.94 10.59 12.98
CA ASN A 141 -7.70 10.66 12.18
C ASN A 141 -7.81 11.61 10.98
N HIS A 142 -8.97 12.25 10.76
CA HIS A 142 -9.27 12.96 9.51
C HIS A 142 -8.33 14.11 9.19
N LEU A 143 -7.81 14.82 10.21
CA LEU A 143 -6.94 15.97 9.99
C LEU A 143 -5.62 15.57 9.32
N GLU A 144 -5.01 14.48 9.79
CA GLU A 144 -3.79 13.94 9.19
C GLU A 144 -4.05 13.37 7.80
N ILE A 145 -5.14 12.60 7.66
CA ILE A 145 -5.53 11.98 6.40
C ILE A 145 -5.80 13.05 5.33
N LEU A 146 -6.54 14.11 5.66
CA LEU A 146 -6.84 15.22 4.75
C LEU A 146 -5.59 16.02 4.40
N LYS A 147 -4.79 16.42 5.40
CA LYS A 147 -3.58 17.23 5.21
C LYS A 147 -2.60 16.58 4.24
N HIS A 148 -2.50 15.26 4.28
CA HIS A 148 -1.55 14.50 3.46
C HIS A 148 -2.21 13.74 2.30
N SER A 149 -3.53 13.90 2.11
CA SER A 149 -4.31 13.15 1.11
C SER A 149 -4.01 11.64 1.15
N GLN A 150 -3.89 11.10 2.37
CA GLN A 150 -3.52 9.70 2.58
C GLN A 150 -4.65 8.79 2.08
N PRO A 151 -4.31 7.71 1.37
CA PRO A 151 -5.30 6.71 1.02
C PRO A 151 -5.75 5.92 2.24
N VAL A 152 -7.01 5.55 2.24
CA VAL A 152 -7.62 4.68 3.25
C VAL A 152 -8.09 3.39 2.58
N ILE A 153 -7.79 2.25 3.19
CA ILE A 153 -8.34 0.94 2.83
C ILE A 153 -9.24 0.43 3.96
N THR A 154 -10.49 0.14 3.62
CA THR A 154 -11.45 -0.50 4.52
C THR A 154 -12.62 -1.09 3.72
N THR A 155 -13.52 -1.80 4.38
CA THR A 155 -14.79 -2.20 3.79
C THR A 155 -15.77 -1.04 3.88
N LEU A 156 -16.38 -0.66 2.77
CA LEU A 156 -17.49 0.27 2.73
C LEU A 156 -18.80 -0.51 2.69
N ILE A 157 -19.68 -0.19 3.64
CA ILE A 157 -21.01 -0.77 3.76
C ILE A 157 -22.05 0.27 3.32
N PRO A 158 -22.83 -0.01 2.26
CA PRO A 158 -23.95 0.84 1.88
C PRO A 158 -24.97 0.97 3.02
N LEU A 159 -25.31 2.22 3.33
CA LEU A 159 -26.40 2.56 4.23
C LEU A 159 -27.76 2.43 3.52
N ASN A 160 -28.86 2.50 4.27
CA ASN A 160 -30.19 2.08 3.84
C ASN A 160 -30.65 2.72 2.50
N SER A 161 -31.42 1.97 1.67
CA SER A 161 -31.56 2.23 0.24
C SER A 161 -32.75 3.13 -0.16
N GLU A 162 -32.44 4.35 -0.64
CA GLU A 162 -33.05 5.02 -1.83
C GLU A 162 -32.03 5.98 -2.47
N GLU A 163 -31.17 6.61 -1.67
CA GLU A 163 -30.09 7.48 -2.16
C GLU A 163 -28.81 6.66 -2.44
N GLU A 164 -28.45 6.51 -3.72
CA GLU A 164 -27.15 5.95 -4.05
C GLU A 164 -26.02 6.83 -3.51
N GLY A 165 -25.08 6.23 -2.79
CA GLY A 165 -23.84 6.88 -2.42
C GLY A 165 -23.59 7.08 -0.92
N HIS A 166 -24.54 6.73 -0.06
CA HIS A 166 -24.32 6.73 1.40
C HIS A 166 -23.67 5.42 1.85
N VAL A 167 -22.56 5.54 2.59
CA VAL A 167 -21.79 4.40 3.09
C VAL A 167 -21.31 4.64 4.52
N ALA A 168 -21.05 3.56 5.25
CA ALA A 168 -20.27 3.56 6.47
C ALA A 168 -19.00 2.72 6.29
N SER A 169 -17.93 3.07 7.00
CA SER A 169 -16.73 2.23 7.06
C SER A 169 -16.93 1.08 8.03
N TYR A 170 -16.40 -0.10 7.72
CA TYR A 170 -16.41 -1.26 8.61
C TYR A 170 -15.05 -1.93 8.71
N GLY A 171 -14.70 -2.33 9.93
CA GLY A 171 -13.42 -2.94 10.25
C GLY A 171 -12.32 -1.90 10.43
N MET A 172 -11.06 -2.35 10.40
CA MET A 172 -9.92 -1.47 10.58
C MET A 172 -9.77 -0.49 9.41
N LEU A 173 -9.63 0.78 9.75
CA LEU A 173 -9.21 1.82 8.82
C LEU A 173 -7.70 1.75 8.65
N ARG A 174 -7.24 1.40 7.45
CA ARG A 174 -5.81 1.36 7.14
C ARG A 174 -5.45 2.59 6.34
N PHE A 175 -4.56 3.40 6.87
CA PHE A 175 -3.95 4.52 6.16
C PHE A 175 -2.43 4.37 6.23
N TYR A 176 -1.75 4.81 5.18
CA TYR A 176 -0.32 4.56 5.02
C TYR A 176 0.41 5.89 4.82
N LYS A 177 1.29 6.24 5.76
CA LYS A 177 2.01 7.54 5.75
C LYS A 177 2.90 7.71 4.53
N GLY A 178 3.51 6.62 4.06
CA GLY A 178 4.45 6.61 2.94
C GLY A 178 3.83 6.46 1.55
N PHE A 179 2.52 6.19 1.45
CA PHE A 179 1.89 5.78 0.19
C PHE A 179 0.81 6.75 -0.27
N LYS A 180 0.69 6.88 -1.58
CA LYS A 180 -0.41 7.57 -2.25
C LYS A 180 -1.41 6.52 -2.73
N ALA A 181 -2.66 6.93 -2.97
CA ALA A 181 -3.71 6.03 -3.45
C ALA A 181 -3.30 5.27 -4.73
N LYS A 182 -2.62 5.95 -5.66
CA LYS A 182 -2.10 5.33 -6.88
C LYS A 182 -1.10 4.20 -6.62
N ASP A 183 -0.32 4.28 -5.54
CA ASP A 183 0.67 3.26 -5.20
C ASP A 183 -0.03 1.99 -4.73
N LEU A 184 -1.09 2.12 -3.94
CA LEU A 184 -1.91 0.99 -3.48
C LEU A 184 -2.70 0.35 -4.63
N VAL A 185 -3.18 1.15 -5.59
CA VAL A 185 -3.79 0.64 -6.82
C VAL A 185 -2.78 -0.14 -7.67
N ARG A 186 -1.56 0.38 -7.82
CA ARG A 186 -0.48 -0.32 -8.55
C ARG A 186 -0.07 -1.60 -7.84
N LEU A 187 0.07 -1.58 -6.51
CA LEU A 187 0.30 -2.77 -5.70
C LEU A 187 -0.78 -3.82 -5.93
N TYR A 188 -2.06 -3.44 -5.83
CA TYR A 188 -3.17 -4.34 -6.10
C TYR A 188 -3.06 -4.98 -7.50
N ARG A 189 -2.88 -4.16 -8.54
CA ARG A 189 -2.77 -4.65 -9.93
C ARG A 189 -1.57 -5.57 -10.13
N PHE A 190 -0.43 -5.23 -9.53
CA PHE A 190 0.77 -6.05 -9.57
C PHE A 190 0.52 -7.42 -8.93
N MET A 191 -0.01 -7.44 -7.72
CA MET A 191 -0.32 -8.70 -7.03
C MET A 191 -1.43 -9.49 -7.72
N GLU A 192 -2.43 -8.84 -8.33
CA GLU A 192 -3.47 -9.51 -9.11
C GLU A 192 -2.91 -10.19 -10.36
N GLY A 193 -1.94 -9.56 -11.03
CA GLY A 193 -1.21 -10.17 -12.15
C GLY A 193 -0.43 -11.42 -11.76
N GLN A 194 0.19 -11.42 -10.58
CA GLN A 194 0.99 -12.53 -10.07
C GLN A 194 0.16 -13.66 -9.45
N LEU A 195 -0.89 -13.31 -8.69
CA LEU A 195 -1.66 -14.27 -7.88
C LEU A 195 -2.96 -14.73 -8.55
N GLY A 196 -3.34 -14.12 -9.67
CA GLY A 196 -4.50 -14.47 -10.47
C GLY A 196 -5.79 -13.72 -10.10
N THR A 197 -6.80 -13.94 -10.95
CA THR A 197 -7.93 -13.02 -11.14
C THR A 197 -8.97 -13.07 -10.02
N GLY A 198 -8.89 -12.13 -9.09
CA GLY A 198 -10.12 -11.55 -8.56
C GLY A 198 -10.84 -10.84 -9.72
N SER A 199 -12.16 -10.94 -9.82
CA SER A 199 -12.92 -10.13 -10.79
C SER A 199 -13.10 -8.68 -10.33
N SER A 200 -12.64 -8.37 -9.11
CA SER A 200 -12.71 -7.06 -8.46
C SER A 200 -11.72 -6.98 -7.30
N PHE A 201 -11.38 -5.76 -6.89
CA PHE A 201 -10.55 -5.51 -5.71
C PHE A 201 -11.08 -6.20 -4.45
N SER A 202 -12.40 -6.21 -4.23
CA SER A 202 -13.01 -6.91 -3.09
C SER A 202 -12.77 -8.41 -3.14
N SER A 203 -12.95 -9.02 -4.31
CA SER A 203 -12.70 -10.46 -4.49
C SER A 203 -11.23 -10.81 -4.30
N PHE A 204 -10.33 -9.95 -4.78
CA PHE A 204 -8.88 -10.09 -4.59
C PHE A 204 -8.50 -10.02 -3.11
N VAL A 205 -8.93 -8.95 -2.40
CA VAL A 205 -8.64 -8.77 -0.96
C VAL A 205 -9.15 -9.94 -0.14
N LEU A 206 -10.34 -10.48 -0.42
CA LEU A 206 -10.85 -11.63 0.33
C LEU A 206 -10.02 -12.90 0.12
N ARG A 207 -9.53 -13.14 -1.11
CA ARG A 207 -8.75 -14.34 -1.42
C ARG A 207 -7.35 -14.26 -0.82
N HIS A 208 -6.76 -13.06 -0.84
CA HIS A 208 -5.39 -12.82 -0.41
C HIS A 208 -5.32 -11.94 0.83
N TYR A 209 -6.26 -12.05 1.77
CA TYR A 209 -6.46 -11.07 2.83
C TYR A 209 -5.23 -10.83 3.71
N ALA A 210 -4.74 -11.88 4.39
CA ALA A 210 -3.57 -11.76 5.26
C ALA A 210 -2.33 -11.42 4.44
N ARG A 211 -2.17 -12.03 3.24
CA ARG A 211 -1.03 -11.72 2.36
C ARG A 211 -1.04 -10.25 1.92
N PHE A 212 -2.14 -9.75 1.39
CA PHE A 212 -2.28 -8.36 0.93
C PHE A 212 -2.03 -7.37 2.06
N PHE A 213 -2.55 -7.63 3.26
CA PHE A 213 -2.36 -6.76 4.41
C PHE A 213 -1.03 -6.94 5.14
N GLN A 214 -0.07 -7.72 4.62
CA GLN A 214 1.32 -7.67 5.12
C GLN A 214 1.92 -6.27 4.96
N ILE A 215 1.39 -5.46 4.04
CA ILE A 215 1.72 -4.03 3.93
C ILE A 215 1.39 -3.22 5.18
N ASP A 216 0.59 -3.75 6.12
CA ASP A 216 0.28 -3.07 7.37
C ASP A 216 1.55 -2.87 8.23
N ASN A 217 2.60 -3.70 8.02
CA ASN A 217 3.93 -3.48 8.59
C ASN A 217 4.56 -2.14 8.19
N TYR A 218 4.05 -1.52 7.11
CA TYR A 218 4.57 -0.30 6.52
C TYR A 218 3.63 0.90 6.70
N MET A 219 2.55 0.78 7.49
CA MET A 219 1.59 1.88 7.72
C MET A 219 2.27 3.15 8.24
N GLU A 220 3.19 2.99 9.19
CA GLU A 220 3.91 4.09 9.83
C GLU A 220 5.19 4.48 9.09
N THR A 221 5.60 3.74 8.05
CA THR A 221 6.79 4.06 7.27
C THR A 221 6.56 5.37 6.50
N PRO A 222 7.36 6.42 6.72
CA PRO A 222 7.20 7.67 6.00
C PRO A 222 7.60 7.53 4.53
N VAL A 223 7.25 8.54 3.73
CA VAL A 223 7.71 8.61 2.34
C VAL A 223 9.24 8.71 2.34
N VAL A 224 9.90 7.81 1.61
CA VAL A 224 11.37 7.86 1.45
C VAL A 224 11.71 8.95 0.42
N MET A 225 12.49 9.94 0.85
CA MET A 225 12.91 11.08 0.05
C MET A 225 14.44 11.14 -0.07
N HIS A 226 14.96 11.49 -1.25
CA HIS A 226 16.36 11.82 -1.45
C HIS A 226 16.47 13.06 -2.32
N ARG A 227 17.20 14.10 -1.85
CA ARG A 227 17.38 15.38 -2.57
C ARG A 227 16.06 15.94 -3.14
N GLU A 228 15.02 16.03 -2.31
CA GLU A 228 13.68 16.53 -2.65
C GLU A 228 12.83 15.64 -3.57
N HIS A 229 13.37 14.53 -4.09
CA HIS A 229 12.59 13.58 -4.87
C HIS A 229 12.18 12.38 -4.04
N ARG A 230 10.99 11.88 -4.33
CA ARG A 230 10.51 10.61 -3.78
C ARG A 230 11.27 9.46 -4.40
N MET A 231 11.78 8.56 -3.56
CA MET A 231 12.40 7.32 -3.98
C MET A 231 11.33 6.33 -4.44
N GLU A 232 11.42 5.93 -5.70
CA GLU A 232 10.51 4.98 -6.33
C GLU A 232 11.36 3.97 -7.11
N ARG A 233 10.82 2.79 -7.43
CA ARG A 233 11.41 1.87 -8.38
C ARG A 233 10.52 1.89 -9.62
N ILE A 234 11.11 2.33 -10.73
CA ILE A 234 10.41 2.45 -12.02
C ILE A 234 11.15 1.60 -13.03
N PHE A 235 10.40 0.76 -13.75
CA PHE A 235 10.92 -0.15 -14.75
C PHE A 235 9.99 -0.23 -15.97
N SER A 236 10.56 -0.33 -17.16
CA SER A 236 9.81 -0.65 -18.38
C SER A 236 10.64 -1.54 -19.29
N GLU A 237 9.97 -2.49 -19.93
CA GLU A 237 10.54 -3.41 -20.90
C GLU A 237 9.87 -3.18 -22.25
N ILE A 238 10.67 -2.91 -23.27
CA ILE A 238 10.16 -2.51 -24.58
C ILE A 238 10.96 -3.23 -25.65
N HIS A 239 10.26 -3.99 -26.48
CA HIS A 239 10.84 -4.53 -27.70
C HIS A 239 11.03 -3.40 -28.70
N LEU A 240 12.28 -3.10 -29.06
CA LEU A 240 12.65 -1.96 -29.89
C LEU A 240 13.65 -2.35 -31.00
N PRO A 241 13.16 -3.01 -32.07
CA PRO A 241 13.98 -3.38 -33.22
C PRO A 241 14.72 -2.18 -33.83
N GLY A 242 16.00 -2.36 -34.12
CA GLY A 242 16.83 -1.31 -34.70
C GLY A 242 17.13 -0.14 -33.76
N PHE A 243 17.08 -0.36 -32.44
CA PHE A 243 17.55 0.63 -31.48
C PHE A 243 19.02 1.00 -31.74
N ASP A 244 19.25 2.28 -31.97
CA ASP A 244 20.57 2.87 -32.16
C ASP A 244 20.86 3.87 -31.03
N PRO A 245 21.82 3.56 -30.12
CA PRO A 245 22.25 4.46 -29.05
C PRO A 245 22.75 5.83 -29.54
N SER A 246 23.19 5.95 -30.79
CA SER A 246 23.67 7.22 -31.36
C SER A 246 22.55 8.23 -31.61
N LEU A 247 21.29 7.78 -31.64
CA LEU A 247 20.11 8.63 -31.82
C LEU A 247 19.58 9.24 -30.52
N LEU A 248 20.26 8.99 -29.39
CA LEU A 248 19.86 9.53 -28.09
C LEU A 248 20.14 11.04 -28.01
N THR A 249 19.15 11.78 -27.52
CA THR A 249 19.20 13.26 -27.49
C THR A 249 19.92 13.82 -26.26
N VAL A 250 20.18 12.97 -25.27
CA VAL A 250 20.80 13.33 -23.98
C VAL A 250 22.13 12.60 -23.84
N PRO A 251 23.18 13.24 -23.28
CA PRO A 251 24.45 12.58 -23.02
C PRO A 251 24.32 11.36 -22.08
N MET A 252 24.91 10.24 -22.50
CA MET A 252 24.93 8.99 -21.74
C MET A 252 26.36 8.50 -21.49
N ASP A 253 26.62 7.95 -20.31
CA ASP A 253 27.78 7.11 -20.07
C ASP A 253 27.47 5.69 -20.57
N THR A 254 28.35 5.13 -21.39
CA THR A 254 28.13 3.85 -22.08
C THR A 254 29.11 2.79 -21.58
N LYS A 255 28.61 1.61 -21.23
CA LYS A 255 29.40 0.40 -20.95
C LYS A 255 28.85 -0.74 -21.81
N GLU A 256 29.70 -1.41 -22.57
CA GLU A 256 29.29 -2.56 -23.40
C GLU A 256 29.80 -3.86 -22.78
N ASP A 257 28.95 -4.87 -22.76
CA ASP A 257 29.33 -6.25 -22.45
C ASP A 257 28.43 -7.19 -23.26
N GLN A 258 28.95 -7.77 -24.35
CA GLN A 258 28.12 -8.43 -25.37
C GLN A 258 27.27 -9.56 -24.77
N PRO A 259 25.97 -9.67 -25.12
CA PRO A 259 25.24 -8.91 -26.15
C PRO A 259 24.64 -7.57 -25.67
N PHE A 260 24.99 -7.11 -24.48
CA PHE A 260 24.35 -5.99 -23.80
C PHE A 260 25.07 -4.65 -23.96
N ILE A 261 24.28 -3.57 -24.01
CA ILE A 261 24.76 -2.19 -23.87
C ILE A 261 24.09 -1.56 -22.65
N ARG A 262 24.89 -1.05 -21.72
CA ARG A 262 24.46 -0.21 -20.61
C ARG A 262 24.63 1.26 -20.95
N LEU A 263 23.56 2.04 -20.86
CA LEU A 263 23.57 3.48 -21.02
C LEU A 263 23.04 4.14 -19.76
N ARG A 264 23.78 5.05 -19.15
CA ARG A 264 23.39 5.76 -17.93
C ARG A 264 23.34 7.26 -18.18
N LEU A 265 22.32 7.94 -17.67
CA LEU A 265 22.23 9.39 -17.73
C LEU A 265 23.49 10.02 -17.11
N LYS A 266 24.22 10.78 -17.91
CA LYS A 266 25.48 11.41 -17.50
C LYS A 266 25.23 12.51 -16.47
N ASP A 267 26.13 12.63 -15.49
CA ASP A 267 26.06 13.65 -14.42
C ASP A 267 24.76 13.59 -13.60
N ARG A 268 24.09 12.44 -13.58
CA ARG A 268 22.91 12.17 -12.74
C ARG A 268 23.25 11.14 -11.66
N SER A 269 23.16 11.59 -10.41
CA SER A 269 23.20 10.70 -9.26
C SER A 269 21.79 10.28 -8.85
N LEU A 270 21.70 9.31 -7.95
CA LEU A 270 20.45 9.04 -7.25
C LEU A 270 19.87 10.35 -6.69
N PRO A 271 18.54 10.52 -6.76
CA PRO A 271 17.53 9.58 -7.28
C PRO A 271 17.18 9.81 -8.76
N LEU A 272 17.84 10.79 -9.40
CA LEU A 272 17.62 11.19 -10.79
C LEU A 272 18.37 10.31 -11.79
N SER A 273 19.19 9.37 -11.31
CA SER A 273 19.81 8.38 -12.16
C SER A 273 18.75 7.61 -12.94
N GLY A 274 19.01 7.43 -14.22
CA GLY A 274 18.23 6.61 -15.13
C GLY A 274 19.19 5.80 -16.00
N GLU A 275 18.81 4.57 -16.28
CA GLU A 275 19.62 3.63 -17.05
C GLU A 275 18.78 2.93 -18.12
N ILE A 276 19.42 2.62 -19.25
CA ILE A 276 18.88 1.84 -20.37
C ILE A 276 19.79 0.64 -20.58
N LEU A 277 19.25 -0.56 -20.38
CA LEU A 277 19.90 -1.80 -20.80
C LEU A 277 19.35 -2.16 -22.17
N TYR A 278 20.21 -2.33 -23.16
CA TYR A 278 19.80 -2.85 -24.45
C TYR A 278 20.39 -4.24 -24.67
N ASN A 279 19.54 -5.21 -24.97
CA ASN A 279 19.95 -6.54 -25.42
C ASN A 279 19.96 -6.58 -26.95
N ARG A 280 21.15 -6.69 -27.56
CA ARG A 280 21.29 -6.73 -29.03
C ARG A 280 20.69 -7.98 -29.67
N GLU A 281 20.56 -9.08 -28.93
CA GLU A 281 20.06 -10.34 -29.48
C GLU A 281 18.54 -10.38 -29.52
N SER A 282 17.88 -9.95 -28.44
CA SER A 282 16.42 -9.92 -28.37
C SER A 282 15.83 -8.60 -28.88
N GLU A 283 16.67 -7.59 -29.10
CA GLU A 283 16.28 -6.22 -29.44
C GLU A 283 15.36 -5.57 -28.38
N ASP A 284 15.45 -6.00 -27.13
CA ASP A 284 14.70 -5.42 -26.02
C ASP A 284 15.52 -4.35 -25.30
N ILE A 285 14.86 -3.26 -24.93
CA ILE A 285 15.39 -2.25 -24.01
C ILE A 285 14.68 -2.34 -22.66
N PHE A 286 15.47 -2.21 -21.59
CA PHE A 286 14.98 -2.09 -20.23
C PHE A 286 15.33 -0.72 -19.69
N LEU A 287 14.32 0.04 -19.29
CA LEU A 287 14.46 1.36 -18.69
C LEU A 287 14.32 1.21 -17.19
N SER A 288 15.28 1.71 -16.41
CA SER A 288 15.18 1.72 -14.95
C SER A 288 15.53 3.09 -14.37
N SER A 289 14.77 3.50 -13.36
CA SER A 289 15.06 4.72 -12.60
C SER A 289 14.56 4.64 -11.16
N PHE A 290 15.13 5.50 -10.31
CA PHE A 290 14.77 5.62 -8.90
C PHE A 290 13.84 6.80 -8.58
N SER A 291 13.37 7.51 -9.61
CA SER A 291 12.39 8.59 -9.48
C SER A 291 11.61 8.77 -10.78
N ARG A 292 10.40 9.34 -10.68
CA ARG A 292 9.63 9.70 -11.89
C ARG A 292 10.39 10.69 -12.78
N THR A 293 11.10 11.65 -12.20
CA THR A 293 11.90 12.61 -12.96
C THR A 293 13.01 11.93 -13.75
N GLY A 294 13.75 10.98 -13.15
CA GLY A 294 14.77 10.23 -13.89
C GLY A 294 14.18 9.39 -15.02
N TYR A 295 13.00 8.78 -14.82
CA TYR A 295 12.29 8.07 -15.89
C TYR A 295 11.86 9.00 -17.03
N GLU A 296 11.35 10.19 -16.74
CA GLU A 296 11.02 11.17 -17.78
C GLU A 296 12.27 11.66 -18.54
N GLU A 297 13.42 11.82 -17.87
CA GLU A 297 14.69 12.14 -18.55
C GLU A 297 15.10 11.01 -19.52
N LEU A 298 14.90 9.74 -19.15
CA LEU A 298 15.11 8.61 -20.07
C LEU A 298 14.17 8.67 -21.28
N ARG A 299 12.90 9.01 -21.06
CA ARG A 299 11.92 9.19 -22.15
C ARG A 299 12.33 10.32 -23.09
N VAL A 300 12.84 11.42 -22.56
CA VAL A 300 13.36 12.53 -23.37
C VAL A 300 14.57 12.08 -24.19
N ALA A 301 15.52 11.36 -23.57
CA ALA A 301 16.68 10.79 -24.26
C ALA A 301 16.27 9.89 -25.44
N LEU A 302 15.17 9.14 -25.26
CA LEU A 302 14.59 8.22 -26.22
C LEU A 302 13.44 8.82 -27.06
N SER A 303 13.32 10.14 -27.15
CA SER A 303 12.19 10.80 -27.83
C SER A 303 11.99 10.43 -29.31
N SER A 304 13.01 9.83 -29.94
CA SER A 304 12.95 9.25 -31.29
C SER A 304 12.17 7.92 -31.36
N TYR A 305 11.81 7.34 -30.21
CA TYR A 305 11.19 6.03 -30.05
C TYR A 305 9.88 6.12 -29.26
N PRO A 306 8.93 5.19 -29.49
CA PRO A 306 7.61 5.22 -28.85
C PRO A 306 7.65 4.69 -27.40
N ILE A 307 8.31 5.43 -26.50
CA ILE A 307 8.41 5.03 -25.09
C ILE A 307 7.11 5.36 -24.32
N PRO A 308 6.50 4.40 -23.61
CA PRO A 308 5.25 4.62 -22.88
C PRO A 308 5.43 5.68 -21.80
N GLU A 309 4.34 6.40 -21.51
CA GLU A 309 4.30 7.38 -20.41
C GLU A 309 4.13 6.70 -19.05
N GLU A 310 3.30 5.66 -19.00
CA GLU A 310 3.18 4.84 -17.81
C GLU A 310 4.11 3.62 -17.93
N PRO A 311 5.01 3.42 -16.96
CA PRO A 311 5.91 2.28 -16.94
C PRO A 311 5.19 0.97 -16.60
N ASP A 312 5.76 -0.17 -17.02
CA ASP A 312 5.25 -1.51 -16.70
C ASP A 312 5.26 -1.78 -15.20
N PHE A 313 6.26 -1.25 -14.48
CA PHE A 313 6.37 -1.36 -13.04
C PHE A 313 6.72 -0.02 -12.41
N HIS A 314 5.95 0.39 -11.39
CA HIS A 314 6.19 1.63 -10.64
C HIS A 314 5.67 1.51 -9.23
N LEU A 315 6.58 1.37 -8.27
CA LEU A 315 6.24 1.35 -6.85
C LEU A 315 7.17 2.25 -6.03
N PRO A 316 6.71 2.84 -4.93
CA PRO A 316 7.58 3.44 -3.92
C PRO A 316 8.61 2.42 -3.41
N ILE A 317 9.83 2.86 -3.11
CA ILE A 317 10.90 1.93 -2.73
C ILE A 317 10.56 1.12 -1.47
N SER A 318 9.82 1.69 -0.52
CA SER A 318 9.37 0.97 0.67
C SER A 318 8.38 -0.15 0.36
N LEU A 319 7.47 0.04 -0.61
CA LEU A 319 6.61 -1.04 -1.10
C LEU A 319 7.41 -2.08 -1.88
N TYR A 320 8.36 -1.67 -2.71
CA TYR A 320 9.23 -2.60 -3.42
C TYR A 320 9.95 -3.53 -2.43
N LEU A 321 10.58 -2.97 -1.39
CA LEU A 321 11.28 -3.73 -0.36
C LEU A 321 10.34 -4.65 0.43
N ALA A 322 9.11 -4.20 0.70
CA ALA A 322 8.08 -5.01 1.33
C ALA A 322 7.75 -6.26 0.49
N LEU A 323 7.54 -6.07 -0.81
CA LEU A 323 7.22 -7.16 -1.72
C LEU A 323 8.38 -8.16 -1.83
N GLU A 324 9.61 -7.65 -1.92
CA GLU A 324 10.84 -8.45 -2.05
C GLU A 324 11.10 -9.29 -0.80
N LYS A 325 11.02 -8.68 0.40
CA LYS A 325 11.48 -9.30 1.64
C LYS A 325 10.38 -10.04 2.41
N ASP A 326 9.16 -9.53 2.39
CA ASP A 326 8.10 -10.01 3.29
C ASP A 326 7.02 -10.81 2.56
N MET A 327 6.75 -10.47 1.30
CA MET A 327 5.63 -11.04 0.55
C MET A 327 6.06 -12.13 -0.43
N GLU A 328 7.36 -12.33 -0.61
CA GLU A 328 7.96 -13.37 -1.46
C GLU A 328 7.29 -13.40 -2.85
N LEU A 329 7.17 -12.21 -3.46
CA LEU A 329 6.65 -12.06 -4.81
C LEU A 329 7.80 -11.90 -5.79
N ASP A 330 7.63 -12.49 -6.97
CA ASP A 330 8.55 -12.31 -8.09
C ASP A 330 8.41 -10.88 -8.60
N LEU A 331 9.33 -10.02 -8.16
CA LEU A 331 9.47 -8.66 -8.67
C LEU A 331 10.15 -8.73 -10.03
N PRO A 332 9.89 -7.76 -10.94
CA PRO A 332 10.66 -7.65 -12.17
C PRO A 332 12.13 -7.62 -11.78
N ASP A 333 12.87 -8.63 -12.23
CA ASP A 333 14.29 -8.74 -11.95
C ASP A 333 14.98 -7.48 -12.45
N ASP A 334 16.00 -7.05 -11.73
CA ASP A 334 16.90 -6.05 -12.27
C ASP A 334 17.82 -6.75 -13.26
N PRO A 335 17.61 -6.64 -14.59
CA PRO A 335 18.44 -7.35 -15.56
C PRO A 335 19.90 -6.88 -15.49
N TRP A 336 20.19 -5.77 -14.79
CA TRP A 336 21.54 -5.31 -14.51
C TRP A 336 22.34 -6.25 -13.60
N LYS A 337 21.68 -6.91 -12.62
CA LYS A 337 22.37 -7.73 -11.59
C LYS A 337 23.06 -8.94 -12.21
N ASP A 338 22.39 -9.61 -13.13
CA ASP A 338 22.90 -10.84 -13.75
C ASP A 338 23.91 -10.57 -14.87
N VAL A 339 23.74 -9.46 -15.58
CA VAL A 339 24.55 -9.16 -16.77
C VAL A 339 25.86 -8.47 -16.41
N PHE A 340 25.78 -7.37 -15.65
CA PHE A 340 26.96 -6.53 -15.48
C PHE A 340 27.76 -6.89 -14.26
N GLY A 341 27.24 -7.79 -13.41
CA GLY A 341 27.71 -8.01 -12.05
C GLY A 341 27.83 -6.66 -11.38
N GLU A 342 26.87 -6.27 -10.54
CA GLU A 342 27.33 -5.38 -9.48
C GLU A 342 28.41 -6.20 -8.77
N GLU A 343 29.70 -5.87 -8.99
CA GLU A 343 30.69 -6.05 -7.94
C GLU A 343 29.95 -5.51 -6.74
N GLU A 344 29.47 -6.41 -5.87
CA GLU A 344 29.10 -6.01 -4.54
C GLU A 344 30.33 -5.25 -4.11
N ALA A 345 30.26 -3.91 -4.16
CA ALA A 345 31.30 -3.09 -3.60
C ALA A 345 31.39 -3.65 -2.21
N ASP A 346 32.47 -4.40 -1.95
CA ASP A 346 32.56 -5.38 -0.87
C ASP A 346 31.79 -4.74 0.27
N LYS A 347 30.66 -5.33 0.66
CA LYS A 347 30.01 -4.91 1.89
C LYS A 347 30.93 -5.38 3.02
N GLU A 348 32.15 -4.85 3.08
CA GLU A 348 32.63 -4.24 4.29
C GLU A 348 31.55 -3.23 4.69
N THR A 349 30.48 -3.75 5.32
CA THR A 349 29.77 -3.02 6.35
C THR A 349 30.87 -2.46 7.23
N SER A 350 31.22 -1.19 7.00
CA SER A 350 32.19 -0.56 7.86
C SER A 350 31.58 -0.65 9.26
N PRO A 351 32.34 -1.05 10.28
CA PRO A 351 31.85 -1.06 11.66
C PRO A 351 31.16 0.26 12.03
N GLU A 352 31.58 1.35 11.39
CA GLU A 352 30.97 2.67 11.45
C GLU A 352 29.53 2.74 10.90
N LEU A 353 29.23 2.15 9.74
CA LEU A 353 27.86 2.10 9.20
C LEU A 353 26.92 1.30 10.08
N GLU A 354 27.40 0.19 10.64
CA GLU A 354 26.63 -0.62 11.57
C GLU A 354 26.36 0.16 12.88
N SER A 355 27.38 0.83 13.41
CA SER A 355 27.24 1.75 14.56
C SER A 355 26.27 2.91 14.29
N ILE A 356 26.25 3.48 13.08
CA ILE A 356 25.28 4.51 12.68
C ILE A 356 23.86 3.96 12.69
N ASN A 357 23.65 2.77 12.11
CA ASN A 357 22.34 2.13 12.05
C ASN A 357 21.82 1.77 13.44
N ILE A 358 22.68 1.26 14.34
CA ILE A 358 22.35 1.00 15.74
C ILE A 358 21.92 2.29 16.44
N LEU A 359 22.74 3.35 16.32
CA LEU A 359 22.46 4.63 16.97
C LEU A 359 21.14 5.23 16.48
N MET A 360 20.87 5.17 15.17
CA MET A 360 19.61 5.64 14.58
C MET A 360 18.41 4.84 15.07
N GLY A 361 18.50 3.50 15.11
CA GLY A 361 17.42 2.63 15.57
C GLY A 361 17.06 2.87 17.03
N GLU A 362 18.06 3.02 17.90
CA GLU A 362 17.87 3.34 19.31
C GLU A 362 17.24 4.73 19.50
N ALA A 363 17.72 5.74 18.77
CA ALA A 363 17.20 7.11 18.84
C ALA A 363 15.73 7.22 18.39
N VAL A 364 15.37 6.57 17.28
CA VAL A 364 13.98 6.51 16.79
C VAL A 364 13.08 5.80 17.81
N THR A 365 13.56 4.71 18.40
CA THR A 365 12.80 3.95 19.40
C THR A 365 12.51 4.81 20.64
N ALA A 366 13.51 5.52 21.15
CA ALA A 366 13.35 6.40 22.31
C ALA A 366 12.39 7.57 22.00
N GLN A 367 12.51 8.19 20.81
CA GLN A 367 11.60 9.24 20.38
C GLN A 367 10.15 8.76 20.29
N ASN A 368 9.91 7.57 19.73
CA ASN A 368 8.58 6.98 19.65
C ASN A 368 7.98 6.63 21.04
N ARG A 369 8.82 6.47 22.06
CA ARG A 369 8.42 6.25 23.46
C ARG A 369 8.32 7.55 24.28
N GLY A 370 8.68 8.70 23.71
CA GLY A 370 8.75 9.96 24.43
C GLY A 370 9.90 10.01 25.45
N GLU A 371 10.90 9.15 25.31
CA GLU A 371 12.06 9.08 26.19
C GLU A 371 13.17 10.02 25.71
N SER A 372 13.96 10.57 26.64
CA SER A 372 15.15 11.36 26.30
C SER A 372 16.28 10.43 25.85
N PHE A 373 16.85 10.69 24.67
CA PHE A 373 17.98 9.93 24.13
C PHE A 373 19.18 10.84 23.88
N ASP A 374 20.35 10.50 24.44
CA ASP A 374 21.59 11.24 24.25
C ASP A 374 22.42 10.65 23.10
N LEU A 375 22.20 11.22 21.91
CA LEU A 375 22.93 10.87 20.68
C LEU A 375 24.46 10.97 20.83
N TYR A 376 24.98 11.92 21.62
CA TYR A 376 26.41 12.13 21.73
C TYR A 376 27.08 11.08 22.60
N THR A 377 26.50 10.82 23.77
CA THR A 377 27.05 9.82 24.68
C THR A 377 27.03 8.46 24.00
N ARG A 378 25.89 8.08 23.42
CA ARG A 378 25.73 6.79 22.78
C ARG A 378 26.53 6.64 21.48
N GLY A 379 26.60 7.70 20.66
CA GLY A 379 27.41 7.68 19.44
C GLY A 379 28.90 7.52 19.71
N LYS A 380 29.42 8.11 20.80
CA LYS A 380 30.81 7.90 21.23
C LYS A 380 31.06 6.48 21.73
N GLU A 381 30.11 5.88 22.46
CA GLU A 381 30.20 4.47 22.90
C GLU A 381 30.27 3.51 21.70
N LEU A 382 29.58 3.85 20.61
CA LEU A 382 29.59 3.09 19.36
C LEU A 382 30.80 3.41 18.46
N GLY A 383 31.73 4.25 18.94
CA GLY A 383 32.97 4.59 18.24
C GLY A 383 32.80 5.55 17.06
N LEU A 384 31.68 6.27 16.97
CA LEU A 384 31.42 7.21 15.87
C LEU A 384 32.21 8.51 16.02
N LEU A 385 32.68 9.04 14.91
CA LEU A 385 33.26 10.38 14.84
C LEU A 385 32.20 11.45 15.15
N SER A 386 32.62 12.52 15.84
CA SER A 386 31.72 13.62 16.23
C SER A 386 30.95 14.21 15.05
N GLU A 387 31.57 14.30 13.87
CA GLU A 387 30.94 14.83 12.65
C GLU A 387 29.72 13.99 12.21
N ASN A 388 29.78 12.67 12.37
CA ASN A 388 28.68 11.77 12.06
C ASN A 388 27.54 11.88 13.08
N ILE A 389 27.88 12.04 14.36
CA ILE A 389 26.91 12.31 15.42
C ILE A 389 26.22 13.66 15.19
N ASP A 390 26.97 14.70 14.81
CA ASP A 390 26.44 16.03 14.51
C ASP A 390 25.47 16.01 13.32
N ALA A 391 25.80 15.23 12.28
CA ALA A 391 24.93 15.04 11.13
C ALA A 391 23.61 14.35 11.52
N LEU A 392 23.68 13.28 12.32
CA LEU A 392 22.49 12.58 12.83
C LEU A 392 21.66 13.49 13.73
N LYS A 393 22.28 14.25 14.62
CA LYS A 393 21.58 15.20 15.50
C LYS A 393 20.78 16.24 14.70
N LYS A 394 21.34 16.77 13.61
CA LYS A 394 20.60 17.67 12.72
C LYS A 394 19.38 17.00 12.09
N VAL A 395 19.44 15.69 11.79
CA VAL A 395 18.27 14.96 11.28
C VAL A 395 17.19 14.89 12.36
N PHE A 396 17.55 14.47 13.59
CA PHE A 396 16.61 14.33 14.71
C PHE A 396 16.03 15.65 15.21
N ASP A 397 16.82 16.73 15.25
CA ASP A 397 16.36 18.06 15.66
C ASP A 397 15.31 18.66 14.68
N ASN A 398 15.32 18.20 13.43
CA ASN A 398 14.37 18.61 12.39
C ASN A 398 13.15 17.68 12.28
N LEU A 399 13.09 16.59 13.05
CA LEU A 399 11.91 15.74 13.10
C LEU A 399 10.81 16.43 13.94
N PRO A 400 9.53 16.25 13.58
CA PRO A 400 8.43 16.71 14.43
C PRO A 400 8.55 16.08 15.81
N LYS A 401 8.53 16.88 16.87
CA LYS A 401 8.42 16.37 18.22
C LYS A 401 7.00 15.83 18.44
N PRO A 402 6.84 14.67 19.10
CA PRO A 402 5.54 14.12 19.42
C PRO A 402 4.69 15.08 20.27
#